data_AF-A0A178UJ45-F1
#
_entry.id   AF-A0A178UJ45-F1
#
_cell.length_a   1.000
_cell.length_b   1.000
_cell.length_c   1.000
_cell.angle_alpha   90.00
_cell.angle_beta   90.00
_cell.angle_gamma   90.00
#
_symmetry.space_group_name_H-M   'P 1'
#
loop_
_entity.id
_entity.type
_entity.pdbx_description
1 polymer ?
#
loop_
_entity_poly.entity_id
_entity_poly.type
_entity_poly.pdbx_seq_one_letter_code
_entity_poly.pdbx_strand_id
1 'polypeptide(L)'
;MAPVRGILGLQRAVSIWKESNRLTPALRSFSTQAASTSTTPQPPPPPPPPEKTHFGGLKDEDRIFTNLYGLHDPFLKGAMKRGDWHRTKDLVLKGTDWIVNEMKKSGLRGRGGAGFPSGLKWSFMPKVSDGRPSYLVVNADESEPGTCKDREIMRHDPHKLLEGCLIAGVGMRASAAYIYIRGEYVNERLNLEKARREAYAAGLLGKNACGSGYDFEVYIHFGAGAYICGEETALLESLEGKQGKPRLKPPFPANAGLYGCPTTVTNVETVAVSPTILRRGPEWFSSFGRKNNAGTKLFCISGHVNKPCTVEEEMSIPLKELIERHCGGVRGGWDNLLAIIPGGSSVPLIPKNICEDVLMDFDALKAVQSGLGTAAVIVMDKSTDVVDAIARLSYFYKHESCGQCTPCREGTGWLWMIMERMKVGNAKLEEIDMLQEVTKQIEGHTICALGDAAAWPVQGLIRHFRPELERRIRERAERELLQAAA
;
A
#
# COMPACT_ATOMS: atom_id res chain seq x y z
N MET A 1 56.64 -19.56 55.97
CA MET A 1 56.39 -20.51 54.86
C MET A 1 56.47 -19.73 53.56
N ALA A 2 57.58 -19.88 52.85
CA ALA A 2 57.92 -19.27 51.56
C ALA A 2 57.95 -20.39 50.48
N PRO A 3 58.19 -20.13 49.16
CA PRO A 3 58.21 -18.85 48.40
C PRO A 3 57.44 -18.95 47.04
N VAL A 4 57.02 -17.85 46.39
CA VAL A 4 57.71 -16.95 45.40
C VAL A 4 58.29 -17.63 44.15
N ARG A 5 57.86 -17.15 42.96
CA ARG A 5 58.64 -16.79 41.72
C ARG A 5 57.65 -16.65 40.55
N GLY A 6 57.63 -15.67 39.65
CA GLY A 6 58.57 -14.60 39.30
C GLY A 6 58.75 -14.54 37.76
N ILE A 7 58.08 -13.58 37.11
CA ILE A 7 58.53 -12.63 36.05
C ILE A 7 59.16 -13.17 34.71
N LEU A 8 58.82 -12.45 33.62
CA LEU A 8 59.39 -12.37 32.25
C LEU A 8 58.87 -13.40 31.22
N GLY A 9 58.56 -13.09 29.96
CA GLY A 9 58.71 -11.88 29.14
C GLY A 9 58.88 -12.31 27.66
N LEU A 10 58.29 -11.51 26.75
CA LEU A 10 58.60 -11.38 25.31
C LEU A 10 58.27 -12.49 24.27
N GLN A 11 57.73 -11.98 23.15
CA GLN A 11 57.90 -12.41 21.74
C GLN A 11 57.07 -13.63 21.25
N ARG A 12 56.16 -13.42 20.27
CA ARG A 12 56.37 -13.58 18.82
C ARG A 12 56.99 -14.95 18.48
N ALA A 13 56.54 -15.74 17.51
CA ALA A 13 55.51 -15.67 16.49
C ALA A 13 55.57 -17.02 15.75
N VAL A 14 54.46 -17.44 15.12
CA VAL A 14 54.41 -18.22 13.86
C VAL A 14 55.29 -19.48 13.78
N SER A 15 54.67 -20.67 13.77
CA SER A 15 54.88 -21.71 12.74
C SER A 15 54.28 -23.03 13.21
N ILE A 16 53.10 -23.38 12.72
CA ILE A 16 52.73 -24.78 12.50
C ILE A 16 52.13 -24.80 11.09
N TRP A 17 52.53 -25.80 10.31
CA TRP A 17 52.14 -26.07 8.92
C TRP A 17 52.96 -25.38 7.84
N LYS A 18 54.25 -25.75 7.78
CA LYS A 18 54.91 -26.08 6.51
C LYS A 18 56.03 -27.11 6.73
N GLU A 19 56.14 -27.99 5.74
CA GLU A 19 57.23 -28.94 5.43
C GLU A 19 57.21 -30.34 6.03
N SER A 20 56.88 -31.31 5.17
CA SER A 20 57.77 -32.41 4.73
C SER A 20 56.90 -33.42 3.96
N ASN A 21 57.31 -34.08 2.87
CA ASN A 21 58.42 -33.97 1.92
C ASN A 21 58.02 -34.86 0.72
N ARG A 22 58.70 -34.67 -0.41
CA ARG A 22 58.42 -35.25 -1.75
C ARG A 22 58.58 -36.78 -1.84
N LEU A 23 57.90 -37.42 -2.81
CA LEU A 23 58.43 -38.26 -3.91
C LEU A 23 57.32 -39.07 -4.65
N THR A 24 57.28 -38.95 -5.98
CA THR A 24 56.48 -39.65 -7.02
C THR A 24 57.06 -41.02 -7.42
N PRO A 25 56.52 -41.80 -8.39
CA PRO A 25 55.13 -42.07 -8.84
C PRO A 25 54.84 -43.60 -9.05
N ALA A 26 53.58 -44.01 -9.21
CA ALA A 26 53.26 -45.26 -9.93
C ALA A 26 51.92 -45.15 -10.66
N LEU A 27 51.98 -45.40 -11.97
CA LEU A 27 50.90 -45.33 -12.94
C LEU A 27 49.74 -46.31 -12.63
N ARG A 28 48.52 -45.90 -12.96
CA ARG A 28 47.60 -46.72 -13.77
C ARG A 28 46.54 -45.85 -14.46
N SER A 29 46.56 -45.94 -15.77
CA SER A 29 45.70 -45.30 -16.77
C SER A 29 44.27 -45.82 -16.73
N PHE A 30 43.27 -44.94 -16.94
CA PHE A 30 42.03 -45.32 -17.60
C PHE A 30 41.56 -44.23 -18.59
N SER A 31 41.35 -44.74 -19.80
CA SER A 31 40.82 -44.19 -21.06
C SER A 31 39.83 -43.02 -21.00
N THR A 32 40.07 -42.01 -21.85
CA THR A 32 39.08 -41.07 -22.35
C THR A 32 38.52 -41.56 -23.69
N GLN A 33 37.21 -41.77 -23.76
CA GLN A 33 36.47 -41.75 -25.03
C GLN A 33 35.58 -40.52 -25.05
N ALA A 34 35.86 -39.64 -26.01
CA ALA A 34 34.99 -38.53 -26.39
C ALA A 34 33.86 -39.06 -27.28
N ALA A 35 32.63 -38.64 -26.99
CA ALA A 35 31.51 -38.74 -27.91
C ALA A 35 31.00 -37.33 -28.21
N SER A 36 31.12 -36.92 -29.47
CA SER A 36 30.61 -35.68 -30.04
C SER A 36 29.10 -35.78 -30.25
N THR A 37 28.32 -34.92 -29.58
CA THR A 37 26.99 -34.51 -30.06
C THR A 37 26.84 -33.01 -29.86
N SER A 38 26.90 -32.27 -30.97
CA SER A 38 26.55 -30.86 -31.04
C SER A 38 25.02 -30.73 -31.05
N THR A 39 24.45 -30.34 -29.90
CA THR A 39 23.10 -29.77 -29.86
C THR A 39 23.17 -28.49 -29.04
N THR A 40 23.18 -27.36 -29.74
CA THR A 40 22.92 -26.06 -29.14
C THR A 40 21.53 -26.10 -28.50
N PRO A 41 21.39 -25.77 -27.20
CA PRO A 41 20.08 -25.69 -26.57
C PRO A 41 19.26 -24.62 -27.30
N GLN A 42 18.10 -25.00 -27.85
CA GLN A 42 17.17 -23.99 -28.35
C GLN A 42 16.68 -23.12 -27.19
N PRO A 43 16.60 -21.79 -27.38
CA PRO A 43 15.98 -20.92 -26.39
C PRO A 43 14.53 -21.38 -26.17
N PRO A 44 14.01 -21.26 -24.93
CA PRO A 44 12.64 -21.65 -24.64
C PRO A 44 11.67 -20.89 -25.55
N PRO A 45 10.56 -21.53 -25.97
CA PRO A 45 9.56 -20.87 -26.79
C PRO A 45 9.10 -19.58 -26.11
N PRO A 46 8.83 -18.51 -26.86
CA PRO A 46 8.32 -17.28 -26.30
C PRO A 46 7.04 -17.59 -25.50
N PRO A 47 6.83 -16.93 -24.35
CA PRO A 47 5.62 -17.14 -23.57
C PRO A 47 4.39 -16.91 -24.46
N PRO A 48 3.30 -17.68 -24.25
CA PRO A 48 2.09 -17.47 -25.03
C PRO A 48 1.67 -16.00 -24.93
N PRO A 49 1.15 -15.42 -26.03
CA PRO A 49 0.66 -14.06 -26.00
C PRO A 49 -0.40 -13.91 -24.89
N PRO A 50 -0.45 -12.76 -24.20
CA PRO A 50 -1.36 -12.57 -23.08
C PRO A 50 -2.80 -12.83 -23.54
N GLU A 51 -3.54 -13.65 -22.79
CA GLU A 51 -4.93 -14.06 -23.12
C GLU A 51 -5.90 -12.87 -23.23
N LYS A 52 -5.58 -11.74 -22.59
CA LYS A 52 -6.39 -10.52 -22.59
C LYS A 52 -5.49 -9.31 -22.86
N THR A 53 -5.82 -8.55 -23.91
CA THR A 53 -5.08 -7.35 -24.34
C THR A 53 -5.82 -6.04 -24.08
N HIS A 54 -7.12 -6.12 -23.75
CA HIS A 54 -7.96 -4.96 -23.40
C HIS A 54 -8.52 -5.13 -21.98
N PHE A 55 -8.41 -4.09 -21.17
CA PHE A 55 -8.85 -4.06 -19.77
C PHE A 55 -9.74 -2.83 -19.54
N GLY A 56 -10.70 -2.96 -18.62
CA GLY A 56 -11.68 -1.92 -18.32
C GLY A 56 -13.05 -2.23 -18.93
N GLY A 57 -14.03 -1.38 -18.60
CA GLY A 57 -15.41 -1.61 -19.02
C GLY A 57 -16.14 -2.59 -18.12
N LEU A 58 -15.82 -2.55 -16.82
CA LEU A 58 -16.47 -3.35 -15.79
C LEU A 58 -17.99 -3.14 -15.84
N LYS A 59 -18.71 -4.23 -16.03
CA LYS A 59 -20.17 -4.23 -16.04
C LYS A 59 -20.70 -3.96 -14.64
N ASP A 60 -21.88 -3.35 -14.54
CA ASP A 60 -22.50 -3.07 -13.24
C ASP A 60 -22.83 -4.34 -12.44
N GLU A 61 -23.13 -5.45 -13.12
CA GLU A 61 -23.33 -6.77 -12.49
C GLU A 61 -22.04 -7.34 -11.87
N ASP A 62 -20.87 -6.86 -12.29
CA ASP A 62 -19.56 -7.27 -11.79
C ASP A 62 -19.02 -6.34 -10.68
N ARG A 63 -19.74 -5.25 -10.37
CA ARG A 63 -19.38 -4.35 -9.27
C ARG A 63 -19.65 -5.00 -7.92
N ILE A 64 -18.70 -4.85 -7.00
CA ILE A 64 -18.87 -5.26 -5.61
C ILE A 64 -19.59 -4.17 -4.80
N PHE A 65 -19.29 -2.90 -5.09
CA PHE A 65 -19.78 -1.73 -4.38
C PHE A 65 -20.98 -1.11 -5.12
N THR A 66 -22.11 -1.81 -5.07
CA THR A 66 -23.32 -1.46 -5.83
C THR A 66 -24.06 -0.21 -5.34
N ASN A 67 -23.77 0.28 -4.12
CA ASN A 67 -24.32 1.55 -3.62
C ASN A 67 -23.23 2.60 -3.39
N LEU A 68 -22.12 2.54 -4.14
CA LEU A 68 -20.99 3.47 -3.99
C LEU A 68 -21.42 4.95 -4.01
N TYR A 69 -22.47 5.28 -4.76
CA TYR A 69 -22.97 6.65 -4.94
C TYR A 69 -24.09 7.06 -3.96
N GLY A 70 -24.52 6.19 -3.03
CA GLY A 70 -25.56 6.50 -2.06
C GLY A 70 -26.96 6.68 -2.66
N LEU A 71 -27.21 6.10 -3.84
CA LEU A 71 -28.50 6.18 -4.54
C LEU A 71 -29.57 5.24 -3.96
N HIS A 72 -29.14 4.23 -3.19
CA HIS A 72 -30.00 3.25 -2.52
C HIS A 72 -29.85 3.35 -1.00
N ASP A 73 -30.78 2.72 -0.27
CA ASP A 73 -30.75 2.64 1.19
C ASP A 73 -29.44 1.99 1.69
N PRO A 74 -28.59 2.69 2.46
CA PRO A 74 -27.31 2.16 2.93
C PRO A 74 -27.44 1.21 4.13
N PHE A 75 -28.62 1.14 4.74
CA PHE A 75 -28.89 0.38 5.97
C PHE A 75 -29.37 -1.05 5.67
N LEU A 76 -29.62 -1.84 6.72
CA LEU A 76 -29.71 -3.30 6.64
C LEU A 76 -30.70 -3.79 5.56
N LYS A 77 -31.89 -3.18 5.49
CA LYS A 77 -32.91 -3.56 4.49
C LYS A 77 -32.42 -3.37 3.06
N GLY A 78 -31.80 -2.24 2.77
CA GLY A 78 -31.19 -1.97 1.47
C GLY A 78 -30.02 -2.91 1.17
N ALA A 79 -29.13 -3.14 2.13
CA ALA A 79 -27.98 -4.02 1.97
C ALA A 79 -28.40 -5.47 1.64
N MET A 80 -29.38 -6.02 2.37
CA MET A 80 -29.91 -7.36 2.10
C MET A 80 -30.57 -7.49 0.73
N LYS A 81 -31.28 -6.45 0.26
CA LYS A 81 -31.83 -6.42 -1.11
C LYS A 81 -30.74 -6.48 -2.19
N ARG A 82 -29.54 -5.96 -1.90
CA ARG A 82 -28.38 -5.99 -2.80
C ARG A 82 -27.52 -7.25 -2.65
N GLY A 83 -27.92 -8.19 -1.79
CA GLY A 83 -27.23 -9.47 -1.60
C GLY A 83 -26.15 -9.48 -0.51
N ASP A 84 -26.02 -8.42 0.29
CA ASP A 84 -25.21 -8.46 1.51
C ASP A 84 -25.92 -9.30 2.58
N TRP A 85 -25.14 -9.92 3.46
CA TRP A 85 -25.65 -10.89 4.45
C TRP A 85 -26.33 -12.14 3.86
N HIS A 86 -26.24 -12.34 2.53
CA HIS A 86 -26.78 -13.52 1.88
C HIS A 86 -25.88 -14.74 2.12
N ARG A 87 -26.43 -15.79 2.72
CA ARG A 87 -25.74 -17.06 3.01
C ARG A 87 -24.43 -16.89 3.80
N THR A 88 -24.30 -15.83 4.58
CA THR A 88 -23.10 -15.56 5.39
C THR A 88 -22.84 -16.68 6.39
N LYS A 89 -23.90 -17.23 7.01
CA LYS A 89 -23.80 -18.41 7.88
C LYS A 89 -23.09 -19.57 7.19
N ASP A 90 -23.45 -19.88 5.94
CA ASP A 90 -22.85 -20.98 5.20
C ASP A 90 -21.36 -20.74 4.97
N LEU A 91 -20.96 -19.50 4.68
CA LEU A 91 -19.55 -19.12 4.52
C LEU A 91 -18.77 -19.27 5.82
N VAL A 92 -19.35 -18.85 6.95
CA VAL A 92 -18.75 -19.03 8.29
C VAL A 92 -18.55 -20.51 8.59
N LEU A 93 -19.55 -21.35 8.31
CA LEU A 93 -19.53 -22.79 8.58
C LEU A 93 -18.54 -23.56 7.70
N LYS A 94 -18.14 -23.04 6.53
CA LYS A 94 -17.04 -23.64 5.75
C LYS A 94 -15.69 -23.57 6.45
N GLY A 95 -15.56 -22.70 7.46
CA GLY A 95 -14.44 -22.64 8.36
C GLY A 95 -13.22 -21.88 7.83
N THR A 96 -12.31 -21.63 8.75
CA THR A 96 -11.17 -20.74 8.58
C THR A 96 -10.27 -21.11 7.40
N ASP A 97 -9.88 -22.38 7.28
CA ASP A 97 -8.92 -22.80 6.26
C ASP A 97 -9.51 -22.70 4.84
N TRP A 98 -10.81 -22.96 4.68
CA TRP A 98 -11.49 -22.75 3.41
C TRP A 98 -11.47 -21.27 3.02
N ILE A 99 -11.89 -20.38 3.92
CA ILE A 99 -11.89 -18.93 3.69
C ILE A 99 -10.51 -18.44 3.25
N VAL A 100 -9.46 -18.78 3.99
CA VAL A 100 -8.08 -18.35 3.68
C VAL A 100 -7.62 -18.88 2.32
N ASN A 101 -7.92 -20.15 2.00
CA ASN A 101 -7.50 -20.75 0.74
C ASN A 101 -8.21 -20.13 -0.46
N GLU A 102 -9.51 -19.87 -0.39
CA GLU A 102 -10.24 -19.18 -1.46
C GLU A 102 -9.73 -17.75 -1.64
N MET A 103 -9.47 -17.03 -0.54
CA MET A 103 -8.88 -15.69 -0.63
C MET A 103 -7.47 -15.71 -1.23
N LYS A 104 -6.66 -16.75 -1.01
CA LYS A 104 -5.39 -16.94 -1.72
C LYS A 104 -5.60 -17.16 -3.22
N LYS A 105 -6.54 -18.04 -3.60
CA LYS A 105 -6.87 -18.33 -5.00
C LYS A 105 -7.39 -17.11 -5.75
N SER A 106 -8.11 -16.21 -5.06
CA SER A 106 -8.64 -14.98 -5.67
C SER A 106 -7.55 -14.05 -6.19
N GLY A 107 -6.31 -14.18 -5.71
CA GLY A 107 -5.23 -13.26 -6.07
C GLY A 107 -5.39 -11.86 -5.47
N LEU A 108 -6.31 -11.64 -4.53
CA LEU A 108 -6.51 -10.35 -3.88
C LEU A 108 -5.22 -9.85 -3.22
N ARG A 109 -4.84 -8.61 -3.57
CA ARG A 109 -3.74 -7.86 -2.97
C ARG A 109 -4.29 -6.73 -2.11
N GLY A 110 -3.61 -6.43 -1.00
CA GLY A 110 -4.02 -5.43 -0.04
C GLY A 110 -4.26 -4.06 -0.67
N ARG A 111 -5.45 -3.51 -0.39
CA ARG A 111 -5.98 -2.27 -1.01
C ARG A 111 -5.64 -0.98 -0.26
N GLY A 112 -4.81 -1.09 0.80
CA GLY A 112 -4.30 0.05 1.55
C GLY A 112 -3.01 0.68 1.01
N GLY A 113 -2.50 0.24 -0.15
CA GLY A 113 -1.30 0.83 -0.77
C GLY A 113 -0.18 -0.16 -1.07
N ALA A 114 0.19 -0.98 -0.08
CA ALA A 114 1.35 -1.86 -0.17
C ALA A 114 1.19 -3.03 -1.17
N GLY A 115 -0.05 -3.42 -1.49
CA GLY A 115 -0.31 -4.51 -2.44
C GLY A 115 0.20 -5.89 -1.99
N PHE A 116 0.32 -6.15 -0.69
CA PHE A 116 0.71 -7.48 -0.20
C PHE A 116 -0.43 -8.50 -0.42
N PRO A 117 -0.16 -9.76 -0.85
CA PRO A 117 -1.22 -10.75 -1.06
C PRO A 117 -2.07 -11.02 0.20
N SER A 118 -3.36 -10.69 0.15
CA SER A 118 -4.24 -10.66 1.33
C SER A 118 -4.46 -12.05 1.91
N GLY A 119 -4.74 -13.06 1.09
CA GLY A 119 -4.89 -14.44 1.57
C GLY A 119 -3.61 -15.00 2.21
N LEU A 120 -2.43 -14.59 1.73
CA LEU A 120 -1.16 -14.94 2.38
C LEU A 120 -1.02 -14.25 3.74
N LYS A 121 -1.34 -12.94 3.81
CA LYS A 121 -1.32 -12.17 5.06
C LYS A 121 -2.20 -12.82 6.12
N TRP A 122 -3.41 -13.22 5.76
CA TRP A 122 -4.36 -13.85 6.68
C TRP A 122 -3.86 -15.20 7.20
N SER A 123 -3.10 -15.92 6.37
CA SER A 123 -2.53 -17.21 6.78
C SER A 123 -1.37 -17.13 7.77
N PHE A 124 -0.87 -15.93 8.07
CA PHE A 124 0.15 -15.72 9.11
C PHE A 124 -0.42 -15.77 10.53
N MET A 125 -1.75 -15.64 10.69
CA MET A 125 -2.38 -15.76 11.99
C MET A 125 -2.14 -17.15 12.58
N PRO A 126 -1.77 -17.26 13.88
CA PRO A 126 -1.47 -18.55 14.50
C PRO A 126 -2.61 -19.54 14.33
N LYS A 127 -2.28 -20.75 13.86
CA LYS A 127 -3.26 -21.85 13.70
C LYS A 127 -3.67 -22.45 15.03
N VAL A 128 -2.74 -22.49 15.97
CA VAL A 128 -2.94 -22.98 17.34
C VAL A 128 -3.01 -21.77 18.25
N SER A 129 -4.09 -21.67 19.02
CA SER A 129 -4.21 -20.63 20.05
C SER A 129 -3.29 -20.96 21.22
N ASP A 130 -2.58 -19.95 21.72
CA ASP A 130 -1.82 -20.00 22.96
C ASP A 130 -2.64 -19.54 24.18
N GLY A 131 -3.97 -19.52 24.04
CA GLY A 131 -4.90 -19.04 25.05
C GLY A 131 -5.24 -17.55 24.92
N ARG A 132 -4.46 -16.77 24.15
CA ARG A 132 -4.78 -15.36 23.87
C ARG A 132 -5.88 -15.26 22.80
N PRO A 133 -6.78 -14.26 22.89
CA PRO A 133 -7.69 -13.95 21.79
C PRO A 133 -6.91 -13.47 20.57
N SER A 134 -7.52 -13.53 19.39
CA SER A 134 -6.99 -12.94 18.17
C SER A 134 -7.89 -11.81 17.71
N TYR A 135 -7.31 -10.78 17.10
CA TYR A 135 -8.05 -9.59 16.67
C TYR A 135 -7.89 -9.30 15.18
N LEU A 136 -8.99 -8.90 14.56
CA LEU A 136 -8.98 -8.17 13.31
C LEU A 136 -8.95 -6.68 13.63
N VAL A 137 -8.08 -5.94 12.97
CA VAL A 137 -8.11 -4.47 13.01
C VAL A 137 -8.34 -3.97 11.60
N VAL A 138 -9.43 -3.23 11.41
CA VAL A 138 -9.76 -2.60 10.13
C VAL A 138 -9.20 -1.18 10.14
N ASN A 139 -8.29 -0.92 9.21
CA ASN A 139 -7.71 0.40 9.02
C ASN A 139 -8.63 1.25 8.14
N ALA A 140 -9.34 2.19 8.78
CA ALA A 140 -10.25 3.16 8.19
C ALA A 140 -9.80 4.61 8.45
N ASP A 141 -8.49 4.84 8.60
CA ASP A 141 -7.94 6.18 8.80
C ASP A 141 -8.03 7.04 7.52
N GLU A 142 -7.81 6.46 6.34
CA GLU A 142 -7.93 7.13 5.03
C GLU A 142 -7.45 8.61 5.02
N SER A 143 -6.20 8.82 5.42
CA SER A 143 -5.60 10.17 5.47
C SER A 143 -4.69 10.50 4.29
N GLU A 144 -4.44 9.56 3.38
CA GLU A 144 -3.60 9.75 2.20
C GLU A 144 -4.24 10.75 1.22
N PRO A 145 -3.59 11.89 0.92
CA PRO A 145 -4.08 12.87 -0.04
C PRO A 145 -4.46 12.26 -1.40
N GLY A 146 -5.63 12.67 -1.91
CA GLY A 146 -6.24 12.13 -3.12
C GLY A 146 -7.13 10.90 -2.89
N THR A 147 -7.07 10.26 -1.71
CA THR A 147 -7.84 9.04 -1.40
C THR A 147 -9.16 9.39 -0.71
N CYS A 148 -10.29 8.92 -1.24
CA CYS A 148 -11.62 9.11 -0.67
C CYS A 148 -12.59 7.96 -1.01
N LYS A 149 -12.05 6.73 -1.12
CA LYS A 149 -12.78 5.51 -1.47
C LYS A 149 -13.43 4.82 -0.27
N ASP A 150 -12.70 4.70 0.83
CA ASP A 150 -13.12 3.98 2.03
C ASP A 150 -14.19 4.77 2.77
N ARG A 151 -14.12 6.11 2.69
CA ARG A 151 -15.21 7.02 3.05
C ARG A 151 -16.54 6.60 2.42
N GLU A 152 -16.57 6.38 1.11
CA GLU A 152 -17.80 6.04 0.39
C GLU A 152 -18.33 4.66 0.80
N ILE A 153 -17.44 3.69 1.05
CA ILE A 153 -17.82 2.38 1.59
C ILE A 153 -18.50 2.54 2.96
N MET A 154 -17.88 3.26 3.90
CA MET A 154 -18.44 3.45 5.24
C MET A 154 -19.72 4.28 5.23
N ARG A 155 -19.84 5.23 4.30
CA ARG A 155 -20.99 6.12 4.18
C ARG A 155 -22.20 5.42 3.55
N HIS A 156 -21.98 4.61 2.51
CA HIS A 156 -23.05 4.12 1.64
C HIS A 156 -23.23 2.59 1.64
N ASP A 157 -22.20 1.82 2.00
CA ASP A 157 -22.24 0.35 2.11
C ASP A 157 -21.67 -0.18 3.46
N PRO A 158 -22.06 0.38 4.62
CA PRO A 158 -21.49 -0.01 5.91
C PRO A 158 -21.74 -1.49 6.27
N HIS A 159 -22.88 -2.06 5.86
CA HIS A 159 -23.19 -3.47 6.09
C HIS A 159 -22.27 -4.43 5.34
N LYS A 160 -21.76 -4.03 4.16
CA LYS A 160 -20.80 -4.81 3.38
C LYS A 160 -19.45 -4.90 4.10
N LEU A 161 -19.02 -3.79 4.71
CA LEU A 161 -17.84 -3.77 5.57
C LEU A 161 -18.04 -4.65 6.82
N LEU A 162 -19.18 -4.53 7.50
CA LEU A 162 -19.48 -5.31 8.71
C LEU A 162 -19.54 -6.82 8.44
N GLU A 163 -20.15 -7.23 7.32
CA GLU A 163 -20.13 -8.62 6.87
C GLU A 163 -18.69 -9.08 6.57
N GLY A 164 -17.92 -8.22 5.89
CA GLY A 164 -16.50 -8.45 5.64
C GLY A 164 -15.70 -8.64 6.92
N CYS A 165 -16.00 -7.89 7.99
CA CYS A 165 -15.34 -8.05 9.28
C CYS A 165 -15.57 -9.45 9.85
N LEU A 166 -16.81 -9.95 9.81
CA LEU A 166 -17.13 -11.30 10.28
C LEU A 166 -16.38 -12.35 9.47
N ILE A 167 -16.45 -12.29 8.14
CA ILE A 167 -15.81 -13.27 7.25
C ILE A 167 -14.29 -13.26 7.38
N ALA A 168 -13.66 -12.09 7.31
CA ALA A 168 -12.22 -11.96 7.49
C ALA A 168 -11.81 -12.37 8.92
N GLY A 169 -12.62 -12.02 9.92
CA GLY A 169 -12.44 -12.42 11.31
C GLY A 169 -12.40 -13.93 11.49
N VAL A 170 -13.38 -14.66 10.95
CA VAL A 170 -13.40 -16.14 10.95
C VAL A 170 -12.20 -16.71 10.21
N GLY A 171 -11.85 -16.13 9.05
CA GLY A 171 -10.64 -16.47 8.30
C GLY A 171 -9.33 -16.27 9.07
N MET A 172 -9.34 -15.44 10.11
CA MET A 172 -8.18 -15.12 10.92
C MET A 172 -8.31 -15.59 12.38
N ARG A 173 -9.36 -16.38 12.68
CA ARG A 173 -9.67 -16.88 14.04
C ARG A 173 -9.87 -15.75 15.07
N ALA A 174 -10.26 -14.56 14.60
CA ALA A 174 -10.41 -13.38 15.43
C ALA A 174 -11.74 -13.39 16.19
N SER A 175 -11.70 -13.16 17.50
CA SER A 175 -12.90 -13.05 18.34
C SER A 175 -13.59 -11.68 18.22
N ALA A 176 -12.85 -10.67 17.76
CA ALA A 176 -13.39 -9.34 17.54
C ALA A 176 -12.71 -8.60 16.39
N ALA A 177 -13.43 -7.65 15.81
CA ALA A 177 -12.91 -6.62 14.94
C ALA A 177 -12.89 -5.25 15.63
N TYR A 178 -11.78 -4.54 15.51
CA TYR A 178 -11.68 -3.12 15.84
C TYR A 178 -11.58 -2.32 14.55
N ILE A 179 -12.56 -1.46 14.28
CA ILE A 179 -12.54 -0.54 13.15
C ILE A 179 -12.01 0.80 13.65
N TYR A 180 -10.79 1.16 13.23
CA TYR A 180 -10.18 2.45 13.56
C TYR A 180 -10.52 3.45 12.45
N ILE A 181 -11.44 4.36 12.73
CA ILE A 181 -11.88 5.41 11.81
C ILE A 181 -11.23 6.74 12.18
N ARG A 182 -10.79 7.52 11.20
CA ARG A 182 -10.21 8.85 11.47
C ARG A 182 -11.19 9.79 12.19
N GLY A 183 -10.65 10.74 12.94
CA GLY A 183 -11.44 11.69 13.74
C GLY A 183 -12.32 12.62 12.92
N GLU A 184 -11.91 12.96 11.69
CA GLU A 184 -12.65 13.86 10.80
C GLU A 184 -13.92 13.22 10.19
N TYR A 185 -14.00 11.88 10.17
CA TYR A 185 -15.12 11.12 9.60
C TYR A 185 -16.27 10.94 10.60
N VAL A 186 -16.83 12.06 11.05
CA VAL A 186 -17.90 12.08 12.05
C VAL A 186 -19.17 11.41 11.53
N ASN A 187 -19.61 11.76 10.31
CA ASN A 187 -20.85 11.25 9.74
C ASN A 187 -20.73 9.78 9.34
N GLU A 188 -19.60 9.39 8.77
CA GLU A 188 -19.30 8.03 8.38
C GLU A 188 -19.23 7.12 9.61
N ARG A 189 -18.66 7.61 10.73
CA ARG A 189 -18.73 6.91 12.03
C ARG A 189 -20.17 6.71 12.50
N LEU A 190 -21.00 7.76 12.48
CA LEU A 190 -22.40 7.67 12.91
C LEU A 190 -23.21 6.68 12.05
N ASN A 191 -22.96 6.66 10.74
CA ASN A 191 -23.57 5.68 9.83
C ASN A 191 -23.13 4.26 10.16
N LEU A 192 -21.83 4.05 10.39
CA LEU A 192 -21.29 2.74 10.73
C LEU A 192 -21.79 2.24 12.10
N GLU A 193 -21.89 3.12 13.10
CA GLU A 193 -22.49 2.81 14.41
C GLU A 193 -23.98 2.44 14.29
N LYS A 194 -24.73 3.12 13.42
CA LYS A 194 -26.13 2.77 13.14
C LYS A 194 -26.23 1.40 12.47
N ALA A 195 -25.47 1.15 11.41
CA ALA A 195 -25.44 -0.15 10.73
C ALA A 195 -25.01 -1.29 11.68
N ARG A 196 -24.04 -1.01 12.56
CA ARG A 196 -23.61 -1.94 13.61
C ARG A 196 -24.77 -2.29 14.53
N ARG A 197 -25.51 -1.30 15.05
CA ARG A 197 -26.68 -1.55 15.91
C ARG A 197 -27.74 -2.40 15.20
N GLU A 198 -28.01 -2.14 13.93
CA GLU A 198 -28.95 -2.93 13.13
C GLU A 198 -28.47 -4.39 12.98
N ALA A 199 -27.18 -4.61 12.70
CA ALA A 199 -26.61 -5.95 12.58
C ALA A 199 -26.66 -6.75 13.90
N TYR A 200 -26.39 -6.12 15.05
CA TYR A 200 -26.55 -6.75 16.36
C TYR A 200 -28.01 -7.05 16.67
N ALA A 201 -28.93 -6.11 16.40
CA ALA A 201 -30.37 -6.31 16.63
C ALA A 201 -30.93 -7.47 15.77
N ALA A 202 -30.37 -7.70 14.59
CA ALA A 202 -30.72 -8.81 13.71
C ALA A 202 -29.99 -10.13 14.02
N GLY A 203 -29.11 -10.18 15.03
CA GLY A 203 -28.32 -11.37 15.36
C GLY A 203 -27.25 -11.73 14.30
N LEU A 204 -26.88 -10.79 13.44
CA LEU A 204 -25.85 -10.98 12.41
C LEU A 204 -24.43 -10.87 12.98
N LEU A 205 -24.28 -10.12 14.08
CA LEU A 205 -23.04 -9.92 14.85
C LEU A 205 -23.31 -10.13 16.35
N GLY A 206 -22.24 -10.27 17.14
CA GLY A 206 -22.29 -10.54 18.57
C GLY A 206 -22.18 -12.04 18.86
N LYS A 207 -22.83 -12.51 19.93
CA LYS A 207 -22.88 -13.93 20.28
C LYS A 207 -23.61 -14.73 19.21
N ASN A 208 -23.05 -15.87 18.81
CA ASN A 208 -23.58 -16.76 17.80
C ASN A 208 -23.94 -15.99 16.51
N ALA A 209 -22.99 -15.21 16.00
CA ALA A 209 -23.15 -14.35 14.82
C ALA A 209 -23.73 -15.13 13.63
N CYS A 210 -24.80 -14.60 13.03
CA CYS A 210 -25.57 -15.24 11.96
C CYS A 210 -26.12 -16.64 12.31
N GLY A 211 -26.22 -17.01 13.59
CA GLY A 211 -26.64 -18.34 14.04
C GLY A 211 -25.66 -19.45 13.64
N SER A 212 -24.37 -19.12 13.50
CA SER A 212 -23.30 -20.02 13.02
C SER A 212 -22.58 -20.82 14.11
N GLY A 213 -22.76 -20.45 15.38
CA GLY A 213 -21.99 -20.93 16.53
C GLY A 213 -20.71 -20.14 16.80
N TYR A 214 -20.41 -19.11 15.99
CA TYR A 214 -19.22 -18.27 16.13
C TYR A 214 -19.57 -16.95 16.83
N ASP A 215 -18.91 -16.64 17.94
CA ASP A 215 -19.05 -15.35 18.62
C ASP A 215 -18.13 -14.32 17.97
N PHE A 216 -18.66 -13.16 17.59
CA PHE A 216 -17.87 -12.12 16.94
C PHE A 216 -18.33 -10.70 17.29
N GLU A 217 -17.48 -9.97 18.00
CA GLU A 217 -17.73 -8.59 18.40
C GLU A 217 -17.12 -7.58 17.43
N VAL A 218 -17.78 -6.44 17.23
CA VAL A 218 -17.26 -5.33 16.43
C VAL A 218 -17.25 -4.06 17.27
N TYR A 219 -16.06 -3.50 17.42
CA TYR A 219 -15.80 -2.23 18.10
C TYR A 219 -15.42 -1.16 17.07
N ILE A 220 -15.99 0.03 17.22
CA ILE A 220 -15.63 1.19 16.39
C ILE A 220 -14.87 2.15 17.30
N HIS A 221 -13.65 2.50 16.90
CA HIS A 221 -12.78 3.43 17.62
C HIS A 221 -12.44 4.61 16.71
N PHE A 222 -12.47 5.82 17.26
CA PHE A 222 -12.22 7.04 16.50
C PHE A 222 -10.83 7.60 16.81
N GLY A 223 -10.10 7.98 15.77
CA GLY A 223 -8.83 8.67 15.88
C GLY A 223 -8.99 10.16 16.21
N ALA A 224 -7.86 10.87 16.23
CA ALA A 224 -7.80 12.28 16.62
C ALA A 224 -6.96 13.14 15.66
N GLY A 225 -6.99 12.82 14.36
CA GLY A 225 -6.37 13.62 13.29
C GLY A 225 -4.86 13.46 13.20
N ALA A 226 -4.39 12.26 12.88
CA ALA A 226 -2.96 12.00 12.67
C ALA A 226 -2.77 11.00 11.52
N TYR A 227 -2.26 11.45 10.37
CA TYR A 227 -2.06 10.59 9.18
C TYR A 227 -1.19 9.37 9.46
N ILE A 228 -0.21 9.50 10.36
CA ILE A 228 0.64 8.38 10.75
C ILE A 228 -0.14 7.22 11.36
N CYS A 229 -1.33 7.45 11.95
CA CYS A 229 -2.19 6.39 12.45
C CYS A 229 -2.86 5.56 11.34
N GLY A 230 -2.70 5.93 10.07
CA GLY A 230 -2.95 5.07 8.93
C GLY A 230 -1.86 4.01 8.71
N GLU A 231 -0.67 4.12 9.32
CA GLU A 231 0.33 3.05 9.35
C GLU A 231 -0.10 1.94 10.31
N GLU A 232 0.01 0.68 9.88
CA GLU A 232 -0.63 -0.43 10.58
C GLU A 232 -0.20 -0.60 12.05
N THR A 233 1.07 -0.34 12.41
CA THR A 233 1.53 -0.49 13.79
C THR A 233 1.34 0.77 14.64
N ALA A 234 1.43 1.95 14.05
CA ALA A 234 1.05 3.21 14.70
C ALA A 234 -0.43 3.21 15.08
N LEU A 235 -1.28 2.65 14.22
CA LEU A 235 -2.71 2.45 14.48
C LEU A 235 -2.94 1.61 15.73
N LEU A 236 -2.19 0.50 15.88
CA LEU A 236 -2.28 -0.34 17.08
C LEU A 236 -1.86 0.41 18.34
N GLU A 237 -0.78 1.19 18.28
CA GLU A 237 -0.35 2.02 19.41
C GLU A 237 -1.40 3.07 19.77
N SER A 238 -2.03 3.70 18.77
CA SER A 238 -3.14 4.65 19.00
C SER A 238 -4.35 3.97 19.66
N LEU A 239 -4.75 2.78 19.21
CA LEU A 239 -5.83 1.99 19.82
C LEU A 239 -5.53 1.61 21.29
N GLU A 240 -4.26 1.44 21.62
CA GLU A 240 -3.80 1.13 22.98
C GLU A 240 -3.73 2.36 23.90
N GLY A 241 -4.12 3.54 23.41
CA GLY A 241 -4.05 4.80 24.17
C GLY A 241 -2.64 5.38 24.26
N LYS A 242 -1.72 4.94 23.41
CA LYS A 242 -0.37 5.49 23.30
C LYS A 242 -0.30 6.49 22.14
N GLN A 243 0.84 7.16 22.01
CA GLN A 243 1.12 7.95 20.81
C GLN A 243 1.18 7.04 19.58
N GLY A 244 0.62 7.47 18.44
CA GLY A 244 0.64 6.75 17.16
C GLY A 244 2.03 6.71 16.52
N LYS A 245 3.02 6.15 17.23
CA LYS A 245 4.40 5.98 16.77
C LYS A 245 4.58 4.50 16.35
N PRO A 246 4.97 4.21 15.10
CA PRO A 246 5.12 2.84 14.62
C PRO A 246 6.02 1.97 15.51
N ARG A 247 5.70 0.67 15.55
CA ARG A 247 6.53 -0.36 16.21
C ARG A 247 7.64 -0.81 15.26
N LEU A 248 8.80 -1.12 15.81
CA LEU A 248 9.85 -1.80 15.05
C LEU A 248 9.40 -3.25 14.76
N LYS A 249 9.59 -3.72 13.52
CA LYS A 249 9.35 -5.10 13.11
C LYS A 249 10.71 -5.83 13.04
N PRO A 250 10.89 -7.03 13.64
CA PRO A 250 9.98 -7.82 14.47
C PRO A 250 9.85 -7.33 15.94
N PRO A 251 8.79 -7.74 16.70
CA PRO A 251 7.78 -8.76 16.34
C PRO A 251 6.70 -8.25 15.38
N PHE A 252 6.25 -9.13 14.49
CA PHE A 252 5.14 -8.82 13.58
C PHE A 252 3.79 -8.84 14.32
N PRO A 253 2.81 -8.03 13.90
CA PRO A 253 1.47 -7.99 14.53
C PRO A 253 0.77 -9.35 14.62
N ALA A 254 1.02 -10.25 13.65
CA ALA A 254 0.46 -11.60 13.65
C ALA A 254 0.88 -12.43 14.90
N ASN A 255 2.03 -12.12 15.51
CA ASN A 255 2.51 -12.77 16.73
C ASN A 255 2.15 -11.96 17.99
N ALA A 256 2.34 -10.64 17.93
CA ALA A 256 2.09 -9.71 19.03
C ALA A 256 1.68 -8.33 18.50
N GLY A 257 0.37 -8.14 18.36
CA GLY A 257 -0.26 -6.91 17.89
C GLY A 257 -1.01 -6.19 19.00
N LEU A 258 -2.31 -5.93 18.80
CA LEU A 258 -3.16 -5.19 19.73
C LEU A 258 -3.23 -5.88 21.10
N TYR A 259 -2.89 -5.15 22.17
CA TYR A 259 -2.80 -5.67 23.54
C TYR A 259 -1.87 -6.88 23.66
N GLY A 260 -0.84 -6.93 22.82
CA GLY A 260 0.08 -8.06 22.73
C GLY A 260 -0.53 -9.33 22.15
N CYS A 261 -1.76 -9.30 21.62
CA CYS A 261 -2.45 -10.46 21.06
C CYS A 261 -2.18 -10.61 19.55
N PRO A 262 -2.25 -11.83 18.97
CA PRO A 262 -2.20 -12.01 17.53
C PRO A 262 -3.21 -11.12 16.81
N THR A 263 -2.72 -10.27 15.91
CA THR A 263 -3.56 -9.26 15.25
C THR A 263 -3.20 -9.12 13.79
N THR A 264 -4.22 -9.01 12.94
CA THR A 264 -4.03 -8.60 11.54
C THR A 264 -4.71 -7.27 11.28
N VAL A 265 -3.95 -6.31 10.76
CA VAL A 265 -4.46 -5.02 10.29
C VAL A 265 -4.73 -5.10 8.79
N THR A 266 -5.94 -4.74 8.35
CA THR A 266 -6.34 -4.77 6.93
C THR A 266 -7.18 -3.55 6.57
N ASN A 267 -7.01 -3.01 5.36
CA ASN A 267 -7.78 -1.85 4.87
C ASN A 267 -9.26 -2.18 4.63
N VAL A 268 -10.13 -1.18 4.78
CA VAL A 268 -11.60 -1.25 4.56
C VAL A 268 -11.96 -1.95 3.26
N GLU A 269 -11.44 -1.50 2.11
CA GLU A 269 -11.77 -2.08 0.80
C GLU A 269 -11.43 -3.58 0.72
N THR A 270 -10.27 -4.00 1.26
CA THR A 270 -9.87 -5.43 1.29
C THR A 270 -10.80 -6.28 2.15
N VAL A 271 -11.29 -5.75 3.27
CA VAL A 271 -12.23 -6.47 4.14
C VAL A 271 -13.60 -6.56 3.49
N ALA A 272 -14.11 -5.44 2.96
CA ALA A 272 -15.46 -5.34 2.40
C ALA A 272 -15.67 -6.20 1.14
N VAL A 273 -14.64 -6.42 0.32
CA VAL A 273 -14.77 -7.29 -0.87
C VAL A 273 -14.82 -8.78 -0.54
N SER A 274 -14.32 -9.19 0.64
CA SER A 274 -14.11 -10.60 0.96
C SER A 274 -15.37 -11.47 0.94
N PRO A 275 -16.55 -11.06 1.46
CA PRO A 275 -17.73 -11.90 1.39
C PRO A 275 -18.19 -12.13 -0.05
N THR A 276 -18.12 -11.10 -0.90
CA THR A 276 -18.50 -11.18 -2.30
C THR A 276 -17.59 -12.10 -3.10
N ILE A 277 -16.27 -12.04 -2.86
CA ILE A 277 -15.31 -12.98 -3.46
C ILE A 277 -15.67 -14.43 -3.10
N LEU A 278 -15.96 -14.71 -1.83
CA LEU A 278 -16.31 -16.06 -1.40
C LEU A 278 -17.67 -16.54 -1.93
N ARG A 279 -18.62 -15.63 -2.13
CA ARG A 279 -19.94 -15.96 -2.71
C ARG A 279 -19.87 -16.24 -4.21
N ARG A 280 -19.15 -15.39 -4.96
CA ARG A 280 -19.06 -15.47 -6.43
C ARG A 280 -17.96 -16.42 -6.91
N GLY A 281 -17.05 -16.81 -6.01
CA GLY A 281 -15.91 -17.68 -6.29
C GLY A 281 -14.64 -16.88 -6.56
N PRO A 282 -13.46 -17.41 -6.14
CA PRO A 282 -12.18 -16.74 -6.37
C PRO A 282 -11.81 -16.64 -7.85
N GLU A 283 -12.24 -17.58 -8.69
CA GLU A 283 -12.01 -17.58 -10.14
C GLU A 283 -12.72 -16.41 -10.82
N TRP A 284 -13.92 -16.06 -10.35
CA TRP A 284 -14.62 -14.87 -10.83
C TRP A 284 -13.80 -13.60 -10.56
N PHE A 285 -13.30 -13.43 -9.34
CA PHE A 285 -12.50 -12.25 -8.99
C PHE A 285 -11.15 -12.22 -9.72
N SER A 286 -10.48 -13.37 -9.88
CA SER A 286 -9.19 -13.47 -10.56
C SER A 286 -9.29 -13.40 -12.09
N SER A 287 -10.49 -13.48 -12.65
CA SER A 287 -10.74 -13.27 -14.08
C SER A 287 -10.61 -11.80 -14.52
N PHE A 288 -10.61 -10.86 -13.56
CA PHE A 288 -10.41 -9.43 -13.82
C PHE A 288 -8.95 -9.03 -13.65
N GLY A 289 -8.49 -8.13 -14.52
CA GLY A 289 -7.14 -7.58 -14.51
C GLY A 289 -6.08 -8.54 -15.00
N ARG A 290 -4.82 -8.11 -14.96
CA ARG A 290 -3.68 -8.94 -15.34
C ARG A 290 -3.38 -10.00 -14.28
N LYS A 291 -2.61 -11.01 -14.69
CA LYS A 291 -1.95 -11.93 -13.74
C LYS A 291 -1.21 -11.13 -12.66
N ASN A 292 -1.33 -11.57 -11.40
CA ASN A 292 -0.83 -10.89 -10.19
C ASN A 292 -1.48 -9.53 -9.86
N ASN A 293 -2.50 -9.12 -10.62
CA ASN A 293 -3.23 -7.86 -10.47
C ASN A 293 -4.74 -8.12 -10.56
N ALA A 294 -5.20 -9.10 -9.79
CA ALA A 294 -6.57 -9.59 -9.85
C ALA A 294 -7.61 -8.62 -9.28
N GLY A 295 -8.79 -8.65 -9.91
CA GLY A 295 -10.04 -8.11 -9.37
C GLY A 295 -10.38 -6.70 -9.82
N THR A 296 -11.25 -6.08 -9.05
CA THR A 296 -11.64 -4.68 -9.20
C THR A 296 -10.89 -3.79 -8.20
N LYS A 297 -10.93 -2.48 -8.45
CA LYS A 297 -10.36 -1.46 -7.57
C LYS A 297 -11.22 -0.21 -7.59
N LEU A 298 -11.38 0.41 -6.42
CA LEU A 298 -11.89 1.78 -6.34
C LEU A 298 -10.78 2.77 -6.73
N PHE A 299 -11.01 3.52 -7.80
CA PHE A 299 -10.17 4.62 -8.26
C PHE A 299 -10.76 5.95 -7.78
N CYS A 300 -9.94 6.81 -7.17
CA CYS A 300 -10.33 8.16 -6.78
C CYS A 300 -9.64 9.14 -7.71
N ILE A 301 -10.36 9.75 -8.66
CA ILE A 301 -9.78 10.68 -9.62
C ILE A 301 -10.11 12.11 -9.20
N SER A 302 -9.06 12.91 -9.04
CA SER A 302 -9.13 14.29 -8.54
C SER A 302 -8.17 15.22 -9.30
N GLY A 303 -8.21 16.51 -9.00
CA GLY A 303 -7.37 17.52 -9.65
C GLY A 303 -8.01 18.09 -10.92
N HIS A 304 -7.20 18.36 -11.95
CA HIS A 304 -7.60 19.09 -13.15
C HIS A 304 -8.31 18.21 -14.21
N VAL A 305 -9.39 17.55 -13.81
CA VAL A 305 -10.32 16.82 -14.70
C VAL A 305 -11.69 17.51 -14.75
N ASN A 306 -12.51 17.21 -15.77
CA ASN A 306 -13.82 17.85 -15.92
C ASN A 306 -14.84 17.39 -14.86
N LYS A 307 -14.80 16.11 -14.48
CA LYS A 307 -15.71 15.52 -13.48
C LYS A 307 -14.94 14.60 -12.52
N PRO A 308 -14.33 15.13 -11.45
CA PRO A 308 -13.70 14.31 -10.42
C PRO A 308 -14.70 13.30 -9.84
N CYS A 309 -14.28 12.05 -9.65
CA CYS A 309 -15.16 11.00 -9.15
C CYS A 309 -14.41 9.85 -8.47
N THR A 310 -15.14 9.10 -7.64
CA THR A 310 -14.75 7.76 -7.20
C THR A 310 -15.49 6.74 -8.05
N VAL A 311 -14.78 5.77 -8.62
CA VAL A 311 -15.38 4.73 -9.47
C VAL A 311 -14.74 3.37 -9.21
N GLU A 312 -15.56 2.32 -9.16
CA GLU A 312 -15.05 0.94 -9.20
C GLU A 312 -14.74 0.57 -10.65
N GLU A 313 -13.59 -0.01 -10.94
CA GLU A 313 -13.26 -0.43 -12.30
C GLU A 313 -12.36 -1.66 -12.26
N GLU A 314 -12.24 -2.33 -13.41
CA GLU A 314 -11.33 -3.44 -13.58
C GLU A 314 -9.89 -3.02 -13.26
N MET A 315 -9.16 -3.85 -12.52
CA MET A 315 -7.70 -3.70 -12.43
C MET A 315 -7.08 -3.70 -13.83
N SER A 316 -5.95 -3.01 -13.99
CA SER A 316 -5.22 -2.93 -15.25
C SER A 316 -5.91 -2.14 -16.37
N ILE A 317 -7.00 -1.40 -16.11
CA ILE A 317 -7.53 -0.41 -17.06
C ILE A 317 -6.43 0.60 -17.46
N PRO A 318 -6.31 1.00 -18.74
CA PRO A 318 -5.41 2.09 -19.14
C PRO A 318 -5.72 3.39 -18.41
N LEU A 319 -4.71 4.11 -17.92
CA LEU A 319 -4.89 5.35 -17.16
C LEU A 319 -5.62 6.43 -17.98
N LYS A 320 -5.28 6.57 -19.27
CA LYS A 320 -5.95 7.49 -20.19
C LYS A 320 -7.45 7.15 -20.31
N GLU A 321 -7.77 5.89 -20.53
CA GLU A 321 -9.15 5.42 -20.65
C GLU A 321 -9.96 5.67 -19.37
N LEU A 322 -9.37 5.41 -18.19
CA LEU A 322 -9.99 5.69 -16.89
C LEU A 322 -10.41 7.17 -16.77
N ILE A 323 -9.53 8.10 -17.16
CA ILE A 323 -9.78 9.55 -17.08
C ILE A 323 -10.77 10.01 -18.14
N GLU A 324 -10.60 9.58 -19.39
CA GLU A 324 -11.48 10.00 -20.49
C GLU A 324 -12.91 9.50 -20.29
N ARG A 325 -13.08 8.22 -19.91
CA ARG A 325 -14.39 7.60 -19.74
C ARG A 325 -15.13 8.13 -18.52
N HIS A 326 -14.50 8.10 -17.35
CA HIS A 326 -15.21 8.33 -16.09
C HIS A 326 -15.20 9.80 -15.64
N CYS A 327 -14.16 10.55 -16.01
CA CYS A 327 -14.00 11.94 -15.59
C CYS A 327 -14.33 12.96 -16.70
N GLY A 328 -14.68 12.48 -17.90
CA GLY A 328 -14.88 13.33 -19.07
C GLY A 328 -13.59 14.00 -19.56
N GLY A 329 -12.42 13.42 -19.27
CA GLY A 329 -11.12 13.94 -19.70
C GLY A 329 -10.51 15.02 -18.80
N VAL A 330 -9.28 15.39 -19.16
CA VAL A 330 -8.50 16.48 -18.54
C VAL A 330 -9.12 17.83 -18.91
N ARG A 331 -9.07 18.81 -18.00
CA ARG A 331 -9.50 20.19 -18.28
C ARG A 331 -8.72 20.75 -19.47
N GLY A 332 -9.42 21.16 -20.52
CA GLY A 332 -8.78 21.64 -21.77
C GLY A 332 -8.28 20.53 -22.71
N GLY A 333 -8.65 19.26 -22.47
CA GLY A 333 -8.28 18.12 -23.29
C GLY A 333 -6.99 17.42 -22.83
N TRP A 334 -6.78 16.19 -23.32
CA TRP A 334 -5.63 15.35 -22.93
C TRP A 334 -4.28 16.00 -23.24
N ASP A 335 -4.20 16.82 -24.29
CA ASP A 335 -2.99 17.56 -24.64
C ASP A 335 -2.61 18.65 -23.63
N ASN A 336 -3.53 19.05 -22.77
CA ASN A 336 -3.27 19.96 -21.67
C ASN A 336 -2.70 19.25 -20.43
N LEU A 337 -2.55 17.93 -20.45
CA LEU A 337 -1.96 17.18 -19.34
C LEU A 337 -0.47 17.51 -19.17
N LEU A 338 -0.05 17.76 -17.92
CA LEU A 338 1.34 17.90 -17.53
C LEU A 338 1.87 16.60 -16.92
N ALA A 339 1.26 16.18 -15.81
CA ALA A 339 1.65 15.01 -15.04
C ALA A 339 0.49 14.48 -14.20
N ILE A 340 0.64 13.24 -13.73
CA ILE A 340 -0.32 12.56 -12.87
C ILE A 340 0.43 11.92 -11.71
N ILE A 341 -0.09 12.01 -10.49
CA ILE A 341 0.29 11.14 -9.39
C ILE A 341 -0.74 9.99 -9.35
N PRO A 342 -0.37 8.74 -9.69
CA PRO A 342 -1.34 7.69 -9.98
C PRO A 342 -1.92 6.98 -8.74
N GLY A 343 -1.30 7.14 -7.56
CA GLY A 343 -1.54 6.25 -6.42
C GLY A 343 -1.63 6.90 -5.04
N GLY A 344 -2.00 8.17 -4.95
CA GLY A 344 -1.94 8.98 -3.73
C GLY A 344 -0.63 9.76 -3.64
N SER A 345 -0.57 10.77 -2.77
CA SER A 345 0.60 11.67 -2.70
C SER A 345 1.93 10.99 -2.43
N SER A 346 1.94 9.75 -1.93
CA SER A 346 3.13 8.98 -1.60
C SER A 346 3.91 8.48 -2.81
N VAL A 347 3.28 8.35 -3.98
CA VAL A 347 3.95 7.76 -5.14
C VAL A 347 4.55 8.83 -6.07
N PRO A 348 5.65 8.51 -6.79
CA PRO A 348 6.21 9.43 -7.78
C PRO A 348 5.20 9.81 -8.86
N LEU A 349 5.18 11.09 -9.21
CA LEU A 349 4.44 11.57 -10.38
C LEU A 349 5.00 10.97 -11.68
N ILE A 350 4.14 10.85 -12.69
CA ILE A 350 4.49 10.42 -14.04
C ILE A 350 4.06 11.47 -15.09
N PRO A 351 4.90 11.79 -16.09
CA PRO A 351 4.60 12.75 -17.15
C PRO A 351 3.64 12.19 -18.20
N LYS A 352 3.01 13.08 -18.99
CA LYS A 352 2.03 12.74 -20.05
C LYS A 352 2.45 11.55 -20.94
N ASN A 353 3.70 11.51 -21.39
CA ASN A 353 4.20 10.47 -22.30
C ASN A 353 4.17 9.06 -21.67
N ILE A 354 4.24 8.94 -20.35
CA ILE A 354 4.07 7.66 -19.64
C ILE A 354 2.58 7.41 -19.40
N CYS A 355 1.81 8.44 -19.07
CA CYS A 355 0.37 8.34 -18.82
C CYS A 355 -0.44 7.85 -20.03
N GLU A 356 0.08 8.03 -21.25
CA GLU A 356 -0.56 7.60 -22.50
C GLU A 356 -0.81 6.08 -22.53
N ASP A 357 0.18 5.30 -22.09
CA ASP A 357 0.21 3.84 -22.29
C ASP A 357 0.13 3.03 -20.98
N VAL A 358 0.30 3.67 -19.83
CA VAL A 358 0.40 2.96 -18.56
C VAL A 358 -0.94 2.37 -18.11
N LEU A 359 -0.87 1.13 -17.62
CA LEU A 359 -2.02 0.44 -17.02
C LEU A 359 -2.10 0.73 -15.52
N MET A 360 -3.32 0.82 -15.01
CA MET A 360 -3.61 1.07 -13.60
C MET A 360 -3.59 -0.23 -12.79
N ASP A 361 -2.39 -0.76 -12.57
CA ASP A 361 -2.14 -1.87 -11.66
C ASP A 361 -0.78 -1.78 -10.95
N PHE A 362 -0.50 -2.68 -10.01
CA PHE A 362 0.68 -2.60 -9.17
C PHE A 362 1.98 -2.78 -9.96
N ASP A 363 2.00 -3.70 -10.93
CA ASP A 363 3.24 -4.10 -11.59
C ASP A 363 3.59 -3.14 -12.74
N ALA A 364 2.59 -2.63 -13.48
CA ALA A 364 2.78 -1.65 -14.54
C ALA A 364 3.30 -0.32 -13.98
N LEU A 365 2.71 0.18 -12.89
CA LEU A 365 3.14 1.43 -12.26
C LEU A 365 4.53 1.30 -11.63
N LYS A 366 4.85 0.13 -11.05
CA LYS A 366 6.20 -0.16 -10.56
C LYS A 366 7.24 -0.15 -11.69
N ALA A 367 6.90 -0.68 -12.87
CA ALA A 367 7.80 -0.73 -14.02
C ALA A 367 8.20 0.67 -14.52
N VAL A 368 7.32 1.67 -14.37
CA VAL A 368 7.59 3.08 -14.70
C VAL A 368 8.12 3.88 -13.51
N GLN A 369 8.64 3.20 -12.49
CA GLN A 369 9.20 3.81 -11.27
C GLN A 369 8.20 4.72 -10.52
N SER A 370 6.94 4.32 -10.49
CA SER A 370 5.89 4.85 -9.64
C SER A 370 5.24 3.70 -8.85
N GLY A 371 4.00 3.88 -8.37
CA GLY A 371 3.26 2.83 -7.67
C GLY A 371 1.75 3.05 -7.76
N LEU A 372 0.98 1.97 -7.60
CA LEU A 372 -0.48 2.07 -7.56
C LEU A 372 -0.98 2.72 -6.27
N GLY A 373 -0.27 2.54 -5.16
CA GLY A 373 -0.69 3.00 -3.85
C GLY A 373 -2.17 2.69 -3.59
N THR A 374 -2.95 3.69 -3.19
CA THR A 374 -4.38 3.54 -2.92
C THR A 374 -5.27 3.59 -4.17
N ALA A 375 -4.66 3.76 -5.35
CA ALA A 375 -5.30 4.10 -6.64
C ALA A 375 -6.00 5.47 -6.63
N ALA A 376 -5.43 6.41 -5.89
CA ALA A 376 -5.81 7.82 -5.90
C ALA A 376 -5.06 8.58 -7.01
N VAL A 377 -5.77 8.93 -8.07
CA VAL A 377 -5.24 9.61 -9.25
C VAL A 377 -5.38 11.13 -9.07
N ILE A 378 -4.26 11.84 -8.94
CA ILE A 378 -4.22 13.31 -8.86
C ILE A 378 -3.71 13.85 -10.19
N VAL A 379 -4.60 14.47 -10.95
CA VAL A 379 -4.32 14.98 -12.31
C VAL A 379 -3.87 16.45 -12.24
N MET A 380 -2.74 16.75 -12.88
CA MET A 380 -2.19 18.11 -12.99
C MET A 380 -2.09 18.50 -14.47
N ASP A 381 -2.82 19.53 -14.88
CA ASP A 381 -2.69 20.14 -16.22
C ASP A 381 -1.49 21.11 -16.30
N LYS A 382 -1.19 21.62 -17.51
CA LYS A 382 -0.05 22.52 -17.78
C LYS A 382 -0.11 23.88 -17.09
N SER A 383 -1.24 24.26 -16.49
CA SER A 383 -1.34 25.47 -15.67
C SER A 383 -0.78 25.29 -14.26
N THR A 384 -0.43 24.06 -13.89
CA THR A 384 0.09 23.71 -12.56
C THR A 384 1.56 24.11 -12.39
N ASP A 385 1.88 24.82 -11.31
CA ASP A 385 3.23 24.85 -10.77
C ASP A 385 3.54 23.51 -10.11
N VAL A 386 4.17 22.59 -10.85
CA VAL A 386 4.49 21.25 -10.34
C VAL A 386 5.52 21.27 -9.21
N VAL A 387 6.40 22.27 -9.16
CA VAL A 387 7.40 22.41 -8.08
C VAL A 387 6.69 22.81 -6.79
N ASP A 388 5.76 23.75 -6.85
CA ASP A 388 4.93 24.15 -5.72
C ASP A 388 4.02 23.01 -5.24
N ALA A 389 3.40 22.27 -6.16
CA ALA A 389 2.57 21.12 -5.82
C ALA A 389 3.36 20.08 -4.99
N ILE A 390 4.59 19.76 -5.40
CA ILE A 390 5.45 18.82 -4.67
C ILE A 390 6.00 19.44 -3.38
N ALA A 391 6.34 20.73 -3.36
CA ALA A 391 6.72 21.43 -2.12
C ALA A 391 5.59 21.38 -1.07
N ARG A 392 4.34 21.52 -1.50
CA ARG A 392 3.16 21.39 -0.64
C ARG A 392 2.98 19.97 -0.10
N LEU A 393 3.31 18.94 -0.88
CA LEU A 393 3.36 17.56 -0.41
C LEU A 393 4.51 17.33 0.59
N SER A 394 5.69 17.90 0.36
CA SER A 394 6.78 17.85 1.33
C SER A 394 6.39 18.49 2.67
N TYR A 395 5.68 19.62 2.65
CA TYR A 395 5.12 20.21 3.87
C TYR A 395 4.13 19.28 4.57
N PHE A 396 3.24 18.62 3.81
CA PHE A 396 2.30 17.64 4.37
C PHE A 396 3.03 16.52 5.10
N TYR A 397 4.03 15.88 4.48
CA TYR A 397 4.78 14.81 5.14
C TYR A 397 5.62 15.28 6.33
N LYS A 398 6.12 16.52 6.29
CA LYS A 398 6.76 17.15 7.45
C LYS A 398 5.76 17.37 8.59
N HIS A 399 4.53 17.77 8.28
CA HIS A 399 3.48 18.02 9.27
C HIS A 399 3.01 16.72 9.93
N GLU A 400 2.87 15.66 9.13
CA GLU A 400 2.30 14.38 9.53
C GLU A 400 3.35 13.34 10.01
N SER A 401 4.61 13.73 10.09
CA SER A 401 5.67 12.88 10.66
C SER A 401 5.52 12.79 12.19
N CYS A 402 5.50 11.57 12.73
CA CYS A 402 5.44 11.35 14.18
C CYS A 402 6.73 11.71 14.94
N GLY A 403 7.81 12.03 14.22
CA GLY A 403 9.09 12.43 14.81
C GLY A 403 9.85 11.33 15.55
N GLN A 404 9.53 10.05 15.37
CA GLN A 404 10.20 8.96 16.09
C GLN A 404 11.64 8.71 15.58
N CYS A 405 11.80 8.37 14.30
CA CYS A 405 13.12 8.07 13.73
C CYS A 405 13.80 9.34 13.19
N THR A 406 15.09 9.48 13.48
CA THR A 406 15.88 10.67 13.10
C THR A 406 15.90 10.93 11.59
N PRO A 407 16.09 9.93 10.70
CA PRO A 407 16.11 10.19 9.26
C PRO A 407 14.80 10.78 8.75
N CYS A 408 13.66 10.33 9.25
CA CYS A 408 12.36 10.92 8.89
C CYS A 408 12.15 12.29 9.55
N ARG A 409 12.38 12.39 10.86
CA ARG A 409 12.10 13.62 11.64
C ARG A 409 12.88 14.82 11.09
N GLU A 410 14.19 14.66 10.92
CA GLU A 410 15.05 15.72 10.43
C GLU A 410 14.97 15.83 8.90
N GLY A 411 14.97 14.69 8.20
CA GLY A 411 14.99 14.64 6.75
C GLY A 411 13.75 15.25 6.11
N THR A 412 12.54 14.97 6.61
CA THR A 412 11.31 15.58 6.07
C THR A 412 11.26 17.09 6.26
N GLY A 413 11.77 17.59 7.39
CA GLY A 413 11.98 19.02 7.63
C GLY A 413 12.93 19.64 6.60
N TRP A 414 14.06 18.98 6.36
CA TRP A 414 15.06 19.46 5.41
C TRP A 414 14.59 19.42 3.96
N LEU A 415 13.91 18.34 3.56
CA LEU A 415 13.27 18.22 2.25
C LEU A 415 12.33 19.41 1.98
N TRP A 416 11.43 19.70 2.92
CA TRP A 416 10.50 20.83 2.76
C TRP A 416 11.23 22.17 2.66
N MET A 417 12.24 22.43 3.49
CA MET A 417 13.00 23.68 3.44
C MET A 417 13.73 23.87 2.10
N ILE A 418 14.34 22.81 1.55
CA ILE A 418 14.98 22.89 0.23
C ILE A 418 13.92 23.06 -0.85
N MET A 419 12.80 22.34 -0.78
CA MET A 419 11.71 22.46 -1.76
C MET A 419 11.10 23.88 -1.81
N GLU A 420 10.93 24.56 -0.67
CA GLU A 420 10.50 25.97 -0.65
C GLU A 420 11.49 26.90 -1.36
N ARG A 421 12.79 26.63 -1.22
CA ARG A 421 13.85 27.36 -1.93
C ARG A 421 13.82 27.08 -3.43
N MET A 422 13.67 25.80 -3.82
CA MET A 422 13.55 25.36 -5.21
C MET A 422 12.31 25.98 -5.88
N LYS A 423 11.19 26.07 -5.17
CA LYS A 423 9.94 26.69 -5.64
C LYS A 423 10.16 28.12 -6.13
N VAL A 424 10.90 28.93 -5.39
CA VAL A 424 11.17 30.36 -5.73
C VAL A 424 12.48 30.57 -6.50
N GLY A 425 13.22 29.49 -6.79
CA GLY A 425 14.52 29.53 -7.46
C GLY A 425 15.68 30.04 -6.59
N ASN A 426 15.51 30.18 -5.27
CA ASN A 426 16.56 30.62 -4.35
C ASN A 426 17.46 29.46 -3.90
N ALA A 427 18.06 28.78 -4.88
CA ALA A 427 18.90 27.60 -4.71
C ALA A 427 20.02 27.58 -5.76
N LYS A 428 21.07 26.80 -5.52
CA LYS A 428 22.10 26.52 -6.53
C LYS A 428 21.77 25.25 -7.31
N LEU A 429 22.30 25.12 -8.53
CA LEU A 429 22.09 23.93 -9.37
C LEU A 429 22.58 22.64 -8.68
N GLU A 430 23.71 22.70 -7.97
CA GLU A 430 24.28 21.60 -7.17
C GLU A 430 23.32 21.10 -6.08
N GLU A 431 22.42 21.96 -5.59
CA GLU A 431 21.46 21.58 -4.55
C GLU A 431 20.37 20.64 -5.05
N ILE A 432 20.17 20.50 -6.37
CA ILE A 432 19.26 19.51 -6.94
C ILE A 432 19.81 18.09 -6.67
N ASP A 433 21.10 17.88 -6.91
CA ASP A 433 21.74 16.60 -6.69
C ASP A 433 21.87 16.31 -5.18
N MET A 434 22.22 17.33 -4.38
CA MET A 434 22.17 17.22 -2.92
C MET A 434 20.78 16.80 -2.44
N LEU A 435 19.70 17.46 -2.91
CA LEU A 435 18.32 17.10 -2.56
C LEU A 435 18.03 15.64 -2.90
N GLN A 436 18.47 15.18 -4.08
CA GLN A 436 18.33 13.78 -4.47
C GLN A 436 19.04 12.82 -3.50
N GLU A 437 20.26 13.13 -3.08
CA GLU A 437 20.99 12.35 -2.07
C GLU A 437 20.25 12.29 -0.73
N VAL A 438 19.68 13.42 -0.27
CA VAL A 438 18.85 13.47 0.95
C VAL A 438 17.69 12.49 0.84
N THR A 439 17.00 12.46 -0.29
CA THR A 439 15.88 11.52 -0.47
C THR A 439 16.33 10.06 -0.31
N LYS A 440 17.55 9.72 -0.73
CA LYS A 440 18.11 8.36 -0.63
C LYS A 440 18.62 8.00 0.77
N GLN A 441 18.98 9.00 1.57
CA GLN A 441 19.32 8.80 2.99
C GLN A 441 18.08 8.64 3.87
N ILE A 442 16.93 9.15 3.44
CA ILE A 442 15.65 8.92 4.12
C ILE A 442 15.09 7.56 3.71
N GLU A 443 15.00 7.32 2.40
CA GLU A 443 14.44 6.10 1.83
C GLU A 443 15.17 4.85 2.38
N GLY A 444 14.40 3.89 2.90
CA GLY A 444 14.93 2.63 3.43
C GLY A 444 15.67 2.73 4.78
N HIS A 445 15.85 3.92 5.34
CA HIS A 445 16.53 4.14 6.63
C HIS A 445 15.56 4.58 7.75
N THR A 446 14.26 4.49 7.50
CA THR A 446 13.20 4.86 8.45
C THR A 446 12.49 3.64 9.03
N ILE A 447 11.82 3.81 10.17
CA ILE A 447 11.07 2.71 10.84
C ILE A 447 9.84 2.30 10.02
N CYS A 448 9.16 3.28 9.43
CA CYS A 448 7.97 3.07 8.61
C CYS A 448 8.15 3.70 7.22
N ALA A 449 7.19 3.42 6.33
CA ALA A 449 7.20 3.88 4.95
C ALA A 449 6.81 5.36 4.76
N LEU A 450 6.53 6.11 5.84
CA LEU A 450 6.29 7.57 5.71
C LEU A 450 7.53 8.29 5.17
N GLY A 451 8.73 7.85 5.57
CA GLY A 451 9.99 8.38 5.04
C GLY A 451 10.11 8.20 3.52
N ASP A 452 9.84 6.98 3.05
CA ASP A 452 9.81 6.64 1.63
C ASP A 452 8.77 7.49 0.87
N ALA A 453 7.55 7.59 1.43
CA ALA A 453 6.45 8.39 0.88
C ALA A 453 6.76 9.90 0.81
N ALA A 454 7.60 10.42 1.71
CA ALA A 454 8.05 11.80 1.67
C ALA A 454 9.16 12.04 0.63
N ALA A 455 9.99 11.01 0.40
CA ALA A 455 11.13 11.05 -0.51
C ALA A 455 10.71 10.87 -1.98
N TRP A 456 9.81 9.93 -2.25
CA TRP A 456 9.45 9.51 -3.61
C TRP A 456 8.83 10.61 -4.51
N PRO A 457 7.94 11.49 -4.02
CA PRO A 457 7.40 12.59 -4.85
C PRO A 457 8.50 13.56 -5.30
N VAL A 458 9.47 13.84 -4.42
CA VAL A 458 10.64 14.67 -4.75
C VAL A 458 11.54 13.97 -5.76
N GLN A 459 11.77 12.66 -5.59
CA GLN A 459 12.52 11.87 -6.59
C GLN A 459 11.83 11.88 -7.97
N GLY A 460 10.51 11.75 -8.01
CA GLY A 460 9.72 11.83 -9.24
C GLY A 460 9.81 13.20 -9.91
N LEU A 461 9.75 14.28 -9.11
CA LEU A 461 9.95 15.65 -9.60
C LEU A 461 11.33 15.83 -10.21
N ILE A 462 12.40 15.45 -9.52
CA ILE A 462 13.77 15.58 -10.03
C ILE A 462 13.93 14.76 -11.32
N ARG A 463 13.44 13.52 -11.34
CA ARG A 463 13.58 12.63 -12.51
C ARG A 463 12.92 13.17 -13.78
N HIS A 464 11.74 13.79 -13.66
CA HIS A 464 10.94 14.18 -14.83
C HIS A 464 10.94 15.69 -15.11
N PHE A 465 11.23 16.51 -14.10
CA PHE A 465 11.14 17.97 -14.15
C PHE A 465 12.42 18.68 -13.68
N ARG A 466 13.59 18.00 -13.70
CA ARG A 466 14.89 18.67 -13.48
C ARG A 466 15.09 19.91 -14.37
N PRO A 467 14.78 19.91 -15.68
CA PRO A 467 14.91 21.11 -16.50
C PRO A 467 14.08 22.30 -15.98
N GLU A 468 12.90 22.04 -15.40
CA GLU A 468 12.05 23.10 -14.81
C GLU A 468 12.67 23.66 -13.52
N LEU A 469 13.28 22.81 -12.69
CA LEU A 469 14.04 23.25 -11.51
C LEU A 469 15.24 24.12 -11.91
N GLU A 470 16.02 23.67 -12.90
CA GLU A 470 17.18 24.41 -13.40
C GLU A 470 16.78 25.75 -14.01
N ARG A 471 15.69 25.79 -14.79
CA ARG A 471 15.13 27.02 -15.37
C ARG A 471 14.81 28.05 -14.28
N ARG A 472 14.09 27.65 -13.23
CA ARG A 472 13.73 28.56 -12.12
C ARG A 472 14.93 29.15 -11.41
N ILE A 473 15.93 28.32 -11.15
CA ILE A 473 17.19 28.73 -10.51
C ILE A 473 17.91 29.77 -11.38
N ARG A 474 18.06 29.50 -12.68
CA ARG A 474 18.74 30.41 -13.62
C ARG A 474 18.00 31.74 -13.75
N GLU A 475 16.68 31.71 -13.95
CA GLU A 475 15.86 32.93 -14.05
C GLU A 475 15.92 33.78 -12.78
N ARG A 476 15.98 33.15 -11.59
CA ARG A 476 16.15 33.88 -10.33
C ARG A 476 17.54 34.54 -10.27
N ALA A 477 18.60 33.80 -10.59
CA ALA A 477 19.96 34.31 -10.59
C ALA A 477 20.14 35.49 -11.58
N GLU A 478 19.57 35.36 -12.79
CA GLU A 478 19.59 36.45 -13.79
C GLU A 478 18.88 37.71 -13.29
N ARG A 479 17.70 37.56 -12.66
CA ARG A 479 16.99 38.71 -12.04
C ARG A 479 17.81 39.38 -10.94
N GLU A 480 18.46 38.60 -10.08
CA GLU A 480 19.30 39.15 -9.00
C GLU A 480 20.54 39.87 -9.55
N LEU A 481 21.17 39.35 -10.60
CA LEU A 481 22.27 40.03 -11.29
C LEU A 481 21.82 41.35 -11.93
N LEU A 482 20.66 41.37 -12.59
CA LEU A 482 20.09 42.59 -13.16
C LEU A 482 19.75 43.63 -12.09
N GLN A 483 19.22 43.20 -10.93
CA GLN A 483 18.94 44.08 -9.79
C GLN A 483 20.20 44.61 -9.12
N ALA A 484 21.29 43.83 -9.06
CA ALA A 484 22.56 44.28 -8.52
C ALA A 484 23.32 45.23 -9.47
N ALA A 485 23.03 45.17 -10.77
CA ALA A 485 23.62 46.04 -11.79
C ALA A 485 22.87 47.36 -12.00
N ALA A 486 21.63 47.47 -11.52
CA ALA A 486 20.79 48.67 -11.53
C ALA A 486 20.97 49.49 -10.24
#